data_AF-A0A6A6J8M8-F1
#
_entry.id   AF-A0A6A6J8M8-F1
#
_cell.length_a   1.000
_cell.length_b   1.000
_cell.length_c   1.000
_cell.angle_alpha   90.00
_cell.angle_beta   90.00
_cell.angle_gamma   90.00
#
_symmetry.space_group_name_H-M   'P 1'
#
loop_
_entity.id
_entity.type
_entity.pdbx_description
1 polymer ?
#
loop_
_entity_poly.entity_id
_entity_poly.type
_entity_poly.pdbx_seq_one_letter_code
_entity_poly.pdbx_strand_id
1 'polypeptide(L)'
;MARTTARKSPSPSLTLTPLITLPGHTPISTTLTPRQLSLLFPTLHIWMLPSNPLIALLPHNSTTHHGLTTILRWTEHQLLHPHAAFEADLATLIAVHQALAFLGNGPEKHIMRSLDAHIRAEMADELALQDIADLWALRYLPFAEPWIRLLLRHLVAFCRRVEAKFKHPSLPARLRKSRALRCETRDEFRVLHWLWGVEGLFERTERLDAGVDRERLWEAMEGLRVGEMMLRPFLPPGVSAVAGAVVEGRMRVIAEETEEERSVELEELLAGVDGADEQAVAGAEQDGEDADDEASRDREGSGRRYFVENGFESLDRMVLEALRM
;
A
#
# COMPACT_ATOMS: atom_id res chain seq x y z
N MET A 1 -2.95 61.34 52.08
CA MET A 1 -3.09 59.88 52.31
C MET A 1 -3.11 59.17 50.97
N ALA A 2 -1.99 58.56 50.56
CA ALA A 2 -1.90 57.84 49.30
C ALA A 2 -2.35 56.39 49.50
N ARG A 3 -3.40 55.96 48.81
CA ARG A 3 -3.86 54.56 48.79
C ARG A 3 -2.97 53.79 47.81
N THR A 4 -2.01 53.04 48.35
CA THR A 4 -1.24 52.05 47.60
C THR A 4 -2.15 50.88 47.29
N THR A 5 -2.66 50.78 46.07
CA THR A 5 -3.37 49.59 45.60
C THR A 5 -2.36 48.48 45.40
N ALA A 6 -2.40 47.48 46.29
CA ALA A 6 -1.61 46.27 46.14
C ALA A 6 -1.97 45.60 44.80
N ARG A 7 -1.04 45.63 43.84
CA ARG A 7 -1.13 44.84 42.61
C ARG A 7 -1.21 43.37 43.03
N LYS A 8 -2.38 42.75 42.81
CA LYS A 8 -2.58 41.31 42.93
C LYS A 8 -1.60 40.65 41.96
N SER A 9 -0.57 40.00 42.50
CA SER A 9 0.35 39.19 41.70
C SER A 9 -0.48 38.17 40.93
N PRO A 10 -0.28 38.01 39.61
CA PRO A 10 -0.97 36.97 38.87
C PRO A 10 -0.59 35.63 39.52
N SER A 11 -1.60 34.87 39.95
CA SER A 11 -1.41 33.49 40.36
C SER A 11 -0.64 32.76 39.25
N PRO A 12 0.36 31.92 39.58
CA PRO A 12 1.03 31.13 38.55
C PRO A 12 -0.03 30.34 37.80
N SER A 13 -0.14 30.59 36.50
CA SER A 13 -0.99 29.79 35.63
C SER A 13 -0.45 28.37 35.69
N LEU A 14 -1.20 27.45 36.31
CA LEU A 14 -0.92 26.02 36.23
C LEU A 14 -0.99 25.62 34.76
N THR A 15 0.18 25.44 34.14
CA THR A 15 0.27 24.93 32.77
C THR A 15 -0.02 23.43 32.84
N LEU A 16 -1.24 23.05 32.52
CA LEU A 16 -1.67 21.66 32.50
C LEU A 16 -1.20 21.03 31.19
N THR A 17 -0.31 20.04 31.27
CA THR A 17 0.21 19.29 30.12
C THR A 17 -0.73 18.15 29.77
N PRO A 18 -1.34 18.13 28.58
CA PRO A 18 -2.17 17.00 28.17
C PRO A 18 -1.36 15.70 28.11
N LEU A 19 -2.00 14.61 28.50
CA LEU A 19 -1.44 13.26 28.47
C LEU A 19 -2.30 12.37 27.59
N ILE A 20 -1.69 11.77 26.55
CA ILE A 20 -2.36 10.87 25.61
C ILE A 20 -1.90 9.44 25.91
N THR A 21 -2.86 8.55 26.14
CA THR A 21 -2.60 7.15 26.49
C THR A 21 -3.05 6.25 25.35
N LEU A 22 -2.13 5.42 24.86
CA LEU A 22 -2.40 4.32 23.94
C LEU A 22 -2.23 3.00 24.73
N PRO A 23 -3.24 2.12 24.81
CA PRO A 23 -3.13 0.86 25.53
C PRO A 23 -1.94 0.04 25.03
N GLY A 24 -1.10 -0.43 25.95
CA GLY A 24 0.13 -1.19 25.64
C GLY A 24 1.38 -0.34 25.40
N HIS A 25 1.28 0.99 25.43
CA HIS A 25 2.41 1.90 25.23
C HIS A 25 2.60 2.87 26.40
N THR A 26 3.78 3.49 26.45
CA THR A 26 4.05 4.56 27.39
C THR A 26 3.18 5.79 27.08
N PRO A 27 2.61 6.45 28.09
CA PRO A 27 1.86 7.69 27.88
C PRO A 27 2.69 8.78 27.21
N ILE A 28 2.06 9.54 26.33
CA ILE A 28 2.68 10.64 25.60
C ILE A 28 2.23 11.95 26.26
N SER A 29 3.18 12.68 26.84
CA SER A 29 2.95 14.05 27.31
C SER A 29 3.25 15.05 26.20
N THR A 30 2.50 16.15 26.15
CA THR A 30 2.72 17.24 25.20
C THR A 30 2.61 18.61 25.87
N THR A 31 3.32 19.58 25.31
CA THR A 31 3.26 21.00 25.63
C THR A 31 2.20 21.76 24.80
N LEU A 32 1.58 21.09 23.82
CA LEU A 32 0.48 21.66 23.05
C LEU A 32 -0.74 21.89 23.95
N THR A 33 -1.36 23.06 23.80
CA THR A 33 -2.62 23.39 24.48
C THR A 33 -3.76 22.52 23.94
N PRO A 34 -4.85 22.30 24.72
CA PRO A 34 -6.03 21.58 24.24
C PRO A 34 -6.59 22.13 22.92
N ARG A 35 -6.54 23.45 22.73
CA ARG A 35 -6.96 24.09 21.48
C ARG A 35 -6.05 23.68 20.31
N GLN A 36 -4.73 23.71 20.49
CA GLN A 36 -3.79 23.26 19.45
C GLN A 36 -3.96 21.77 19.14
N LEU A 37 -4.17 20.94 20.15
CA LEU A 37 -4.48 19.52 19.97
C LEU A 37 -5.78 19.31 19.20
N SER A 38 -6.84 20.07 19.47
CA SER A 38 -8.10 19.97 18.72
C SER A 38 -7.97 20.38 17.24
N LEU A 39 -7.03 21.27 16.93
CA LEU A 39 -6.74 21.65 15.54
C LEU A 39 -5.96 20.55 14.82
N LEU A 40 -4.97 19.98 15.50
CA LEU A 40 -4.13 18.90 14.97
C LEU A 40 -4.90 17.58 14.87
N PHE A 41 -5.77 17.29 15.83
CA PHE A 41 -6.51 16.04 15.99
C PHE A 41 -8.00 16.32 16.29
N PRO A 42 -8.81 16.64 15.28
CA PRO A 42 -10.21 17.03 15.47
C PRO A 42 -11.07 16.04 16.26
N THR A 43 -10.79 14.74 16.14
CA THR A 43 -11.57 13.69 16.83
C THR A 43 -10.92 13.24 18.14
N LEU A 44 -9.82 13.86 18.57
CA LEU A 44 -9.20 13.55 19.85
C LEU A 44 -10.04 14.13 20.99
N HIS A 45 -10.68 13.24 21.75
CA HIS A 45 -11.40 13.59 22.96
C HIS A 45 -10.43 13.70 24.15
N ILE A 46 -10.45 14.85 24.84
CA ILE A 46 -9.66 15.11 26.03
C ILE A 46 -10.61 15.26 27.22
N TRP A 47 -10.44 14.42 28.23
CA TRP A 47 -11.18 14.47 29.48
C TRP A 47 -10.39 15.22 30.56
N MET A 48 -11.09 15.99 31.40
CA MET A 48 -10.51 16.56 32.61
C MET A 48 -10.85 15.66 33.79
N LEU A 49 -9.83 15.07 34.42
CA LEU A 49 -10.01 14.32 35.67
C LEU A 49 -9.55 15.18 36.87
N PRO A 50 -10.20 15.06 38.04
CA PRO A 50 -9.85 15.85 39.23
C PRO A 50 -8.39 15.68 39.69
N SER A 51 -7.82 14.50 39.48
CA SER A 51 -6.45 14.13 39.86
C SER A 51 -5.44 14.24 38.71
N ASN A 52 -5.90 14.23 37.46
CA ASN A 52 -5.07 14.34 36.26
C ASN A 52 -5.74 15.30 35.27
N PRO A 53 -5.32 16.57 35.27
CA PRO A 53 -5.88 17.53 34.34
C PRO A 53 -5.44 17.19 32.92
N LEU A 54 -6.40 16.83 32.06
CA LEU A 54 -6.28 16.63 30.62
C LEU A 54 -5.67 15.28 30.20
N ILE A 55 -6.51 14.24 30.15
CA ILE A 55 -6.16 12.92 29.62
C ILE A 55 -6.97 12.63 28.35
N ALA A 56 -6.29 12.12 27.32
CA ALA A 56 -6.92 11.43 26.19
C ALA A 56 -6.55 9.94 26.22
N LEU A 57 -7.50 9.09 25.90
CA LEU A 57 -7.40 7.62 25.88
C LEU A 57 -7.87 7.21 24.49
N LEU A 58 -6.99 6.57 23.75
CA LEU A 58 -7.29 6.06 22.42
C LEU A 58 -7.53 4.55 22.50
N PRO A 59 -8.37 3.98 21.61
CA PRO A 59 -8.54 2.53 21.57
C PRO A 59 -7.22 1.84 21.18
N HIS A 60 -7.05 0.59 21.63
CA HIS A 60 -5.90 -0.22 21.24
C HIS A 60 -5.87 -0.41 19.70
N ASN A 61 -4.67 -0.43 19.10
CA ASN A 61 -4.45 -0.60 17.65
C ASN A 61 -5.09 0.45 16.74
N SER A 62 -5.53 1.57 17.28
CA SER A 62 -6.18 2.65 16.52
C SER A 62 -5.23 3.48 15.67
N THR A 63 -4.03 3.70 16.19
CA THR A 63 -3.00 4.53 15.57
C THR A 63 -1.63 4.01 15.99
N THR A 64 -0.60 4.40 15.25
CA THR A 64 0.78 4.11 15.65
C THR A 64 1.22 5.06 16.75
N HIS A 65 1.84 4.52 17.81
CA HIS A 65 2.46 5.33 18.87
C HIS A 65 3.58 6.21 18.32
N HIS A 66 4.38 5.65 17.40
CA HIS A 66 5.47 6.36 16.71
C HIS A 66 4.97 7.55 15.90
N GLY A 67 3.95 7.37 15.06
CA GLY A 67 3.37 8.44 14.26
C GLY A 67 2.79 9.57 15.13
N LEU A 68 2.04 9.19 16.18
CA LEU A 68 1.45 10.14 17.12
C LEU A 68 2.53 10.96 17.87
N THR A 69 3.56 10.29 18.38
CA THR A 69 4.67 10.95 19.09
C THR A 69 5.44 11.90 18.17
N THR A 70 5.71 11.46 16.94
CA THR A 70 6.49 12.23 15.98
C THR A 70 5.77 13.50 15.58
N ILE A 71 4.48 13.42 15.24
CA ILE A 71 3.74 14.60 14.80
C ILE A 71 3.55 15.61 15.94
N LEU A 72 3.36 15.14 17.18
CA LEU A 72 3.30 15.99 18.37
C LEU A 72 4.61 16.76 18.55
N ARG A 73 5.74 16.04 18.59
CA ARG A 73 7.07 16.65 18.77
C ARG A 73 7.41 17.64 17.65
N TRP A 74 7.09 17.30 16.41
CA TRP A 74 7.30 18.22 15.30
C TRP A 74 6.44 19.48 15.43
N THR A 75 5.16 19.34 15.80
CA THR A 75 4.27 20.49 15.98
C THR A 75 4.78 21.39 17.11
N GLU A 76 5.26 20.81 18.22
CA GLU A 76 5.90 21.56 19.30
C GLU A 76 7.17 22.29 18.84
N HIS A 77 8.00 21.61 18.05
CA HIS A 77 9.19 22.21 17.47
C HIS A 77 8.84 23.36 16.50
N GLN A 78 7.78 23.23 15.71
CA GLN A 78 7.30 24.30 14.82
C GLN A 78 6.83 25.54 15.57
N LEU A 79 6.31 25.41 16.80
CA LEU A 79 5.96 26.56 17.62
C LEU A 79 7.18 27.39 18.01
N LEU A 80 8.34 26.75 18.18
CA LEU A 80 9.62 27.40 18.46
C LEU A 80 10.33 27.85 17.18
N HIS A 81 10.13 27.11 16.08
CA HIS A 81 10.79 27.30 14.79
C HIS A 81 9.78 27.22 13.63
N PRO A 82 9.08 28.33 13.30
CA PRO A 82 7.97 28.33 12.34
C PRO A 82 8.32 27.89 10.91
N HIS A 83 9.60 27.82 10.57
CA HIS A 83 10.10 27.40 9.25
C HIS A 83 10.78 26.02 9.27
N ALA A 84 10.68 25.28 10.37
CA ALA A 84 11.22 23.94 10.44
C ALA A 84 10.50 23.00 9.45
N ALA A 85 11.26 22.45 8.51
CA ALA A 85 10.79 21.42 7.60
C ALA A 85 10.43 20.14 8.38
N PHE A 86 9.50 19.35 7.84
CA PHE A 86 9.23 18.00 8.35
C PHE A 86 10.16 17.03 7.63
N GLU A 87 11.28 16.72 8.26
CA GLU A 87 12.26 15.75 7.74
C GLU A 87 12.04 14.41 8.45
N ALA A 88 11.63 13.40 7.68
CA ALA A 88 11.34 12.06 8.18
C ALA A 88 11.49 11.03 7.05
N ASP A 89 11.84 9.80 7.41
CA ASP A 89 11.84 8.68 6.46
C ASP A 89 10.39 8.30 6.04
N LEU A 90 10.29 7.53 4.95
CA LEU A 90 9.00 7.09 4.41
C LEU A 90 8.14 6.36 5.44
N ALA A 91 8.73 5.46 6.23
CA ALA A 91 8.03 4.73 7.28
C ALA A 91 7.40 5.67 8.33
N THR A 92 8.15 6.69 8.74
CA THR A 92 7.68 7.71 9.69
C THR A 92 6.62 8.61 9.07
N LEU A 93 6.77 9.02 7.80
CA LEU A 93 5.77 9.79 7.07
C LEU A 93 4.43 9.05 7.01
N ILE A 94 4.45 7.76 6.69
CA ILE A 94 3.26 6.92 6.64
C ILE A 94 2.63 6.76 8.03
N ALA A 95 3.45 6.51 9.06
CA ALA A 95 2.96 6.39 10.44
C ALA A 95 2.27 7.68 10.92
N VAL A 96 2.84 8.84 10.59
CA VAL A 96 2.26 10.15 10.89
C VAL A 96 0.96 10.38 10.12
N HIS A 97 0.94 10.05 8.82
CA HIS A 97 -0.27 10.17 8.01
C HIS A 97 -1.40 9.30 8.56
N GLN A 98 -1.12 8.03 8.91
CA GLN A 98 -2.10 7.14 9.54
C GLN A 98 -2.66 7.76 10.83
N ALA A 99 -1.79 8.28 11.70
CA ALA A 99 -2.21 8.89 12.96
C ALA A 99 -3.12 10.10 12.75
N LEU A 100 -2.76 10.98 11.80
CA LEU A 100 -3.56 12.15 11.46
C LEU A 100 -4.90 11.77 10.84
N ALA A 101 -4.91 10.81 9.91
CA ALA A 101 -6.13 10.32 9.27
C ALA A 101 -7.09 9.70 10.30
N PHE A 102 -6.58 8.84 11.19
CA PHE A 102 -7.36 8.24 12.27
C PHE A 102 -7.98 9.31 13.20
N LEU A 103 -7.21 10.36 13.51
CA LEU A 103 -7.63 11.45 14.39
C LEU A 103 -8.40 12.58 13.67
N GLY A 104 -9.00 12.27 12.52
CA GLY A 104 -10.00 13.13 11.87
C GLY A 104 -9.44 14.15 10.89
N ASN A 105 -8.21 13.99 10.41
CA ASN A 105 -7.71 14.81 9.31
C ASN A 105 -8.10 14.20 7.97
N GLY A 106 -8.91 14.94 7.20
CA GLY A 106 -9.26 14.58 5.83
C GLY A 106 -8.19 14.99 4.81
N PRO A 107 -8.26 14.44 3.58
CA PRO A 107 -7.25 14.64 2.52
C PRO A 107 -7.11 16.10 2.07
N GLU A 108 -8.15 16.92 2.24
CA GLU A 108 -8.12 18.34 1.82
C GLU A 108 -7.30 19.23 2.75
N LYS A 109 -7.02 18.77 3.99
CA LYS A 109 -6.26 19.55 4.96
C LYS A 109 -4.84 19.77 4.46
N HIS A 110 -4.34 20.99 4.65
CA HIS A 110 -2.99 21.38 4.22
C HIS A 110 -1.91 20.40 4.70
N ILE A 111 -1.96 20.00 5.98
CA ILE A 111 -1.00 19.06 6.55
C ILE A 111 -1.01 17.70 5.85
N MET A 112 -2.19 17.18 5.50
CA MET A 112 -2.34 15.91 4.80
C MET A 112 -1.79 16.02 3.37
N ARG A 113 -2.14 17.09 2.65
CA ARG A 113 -1.61 17.36 1.30
C ARG A 113 -0.08 17.49 1.29
N SER A 114 0.49 18.17 2.28
CA SER A 114 1.94 18.27 2.41
C SER A 114 2.58 16.92 2.67
N LEU A 115 2.05 16.11 3.59
CA LEU A 115 2.55 14.76 3.85
C LEU A 115 2.45 13.85 2.63
N ASP A 116 1.31 13.88 1.93
CA ASP A 116 1.12 13.14 0.69
C ASP A 116 2.15 13.52 -0.38
N ALA A 117 2.45 14.81 -0.51
CA ALA A 117 3.49 15.27 -1.44
C ALA A 117 4.88 14.75 -1.07
N HIS A 118 5.22 14.71 0.23
CA HIS A 118 6.50 14.15 0.70
C HIS A 118 6.57 12.64 0.48
N ILE A 119 5.51 11.89 0.82
CA ILE A 119 5.43 10.45 0.56
C ILE A 119 5.61 10.15 -0.92
N ARG A 120 4.95 10.92 -1.79
CA ARG A 120 5.11 10.76 -3.26
C ARG A 120 6.52 11.09 -3.74
N ALA A 121 7.18 12.09 -3.15
CA ALA A 121 8.55 12.45 -3.48
C ALA A 121 9.53 11.34 -3.05
N GLU A 122 9.41 10.84 -1.82
CA GLU A 122 10.21 9.71 -1.32
C GLU A 122 9.98 8.43 -2.14
N MET A 123 8.74 8.20 -2.58
CA MET A 123 8.42 7.07 -3.45
C MET A 123 8.89 7.24 -4.89
N ALA A 124 9.21 8.46 -5.34
CA ALA A 124 9.67 8.70 -6.71
C ALA A 124 11.07 8.12 -6.96
N ASP A 125 11.88 7.99 -5.90
CA ASP A 125 13.22 7.42 -5.95
C ASP A 125 13.20 5.88 -5.91
N GLU A 126 14.38 5.25 -5.95
CA GLU A 126 14.50 3.81 -5.83
C GLU A 126 14.15 3.35 -4.42
N LEU A 127 12.97 2.73 -4.27
CA LEU A 127 12.51 2.15 -3.01
C LEU A 127 13.35 0.94 -2.61
N ALA A 128 13.76 0.88 -1.35
CA ALA A 128 14.36 -0.33 -0.80
C ALA A 128 13.29 -1.41 -0.66
N LEU A 129 13.72 -2.68 -0.69
CA LEU A 129 12.81 -3.83 -0.50
C LEU A 129 12.00 -3.73 0.80
N GLN A 130 12.63 -3.22 1.87
CA GLN A 130 11.95 -3.03 3.15
C GLN A 130 10.78 -2.06 3.01
N ASP A 131 10.98 -0.92 2.36
CA ASP A 131 9.94 0.10 2.14
C ASP A 131 8.79 -0.43 1.28
N ILE A 132 9.12 -1.21 0.24
CA ILE A 132 8.13 -1.88 -0.62
C ILE A 132 7.27 -2.84 0.22
N ALA A 133 7.91 -3.65 1.07
CA ALA A 133 7.22 -4.62 1.91
C ALA A 133 6.33 -3.94 2.97
N ASP A 134 6.84 -2.90 3.61
CA ASP A 134 6.13 -2.13 4.62
C ASP A 134 4.92 -1.40 4.02
N LEU A 135 5.08 -0.76 2.86
CA LEU A 135 3.96 -0.18 2.12
C LEU A 135 2.92 -1.24 1.75
N TRP A 136 3.35 -2.39 1.22
CA TRP A 136 2.44 -3.44 0.81
C TRP A 136 1.66 -4.05 1.99
N ALA A 137 2.23 -4.09 3.19
CA ALA A 137 1.54 -4.53 4.40
C ALA A 137 0.31 -3.67 4.72
N LEU A 138 0.29 -2.41 4.25
CA LEU A 138 -0.80 -1.46 4.48
C LEU A 138 -1.94 -1.58 3.45
N ARG A 139 -1.85 -2.49 2.48
CA ARG A 139 -2.83 -2.63 1.38
C ARG A 139 -4.28 -2.84 1.82
N TYR A 140 -4.49 -3.32 3.03
CA TYR A 140 -5.81 -3.55 3.59
C TYR A 140 -6.45 -2.29 4.19
N LEU A 141 -5.69 -1.20 4.26
CA LEU A 141 -6.13 0.07 4.84
C LEU A 141 -6.63 0.99 3.72
N PRO A 142 -7.89 1.47 3.77
CA PRO A 142 -8.44 2.33 2.72
C PRO A 142 -7.63 3.60 2.45
N PHE A 143 -7.05 4.21 3.50
CA PHE A 143 -6.27 5.43 3.34
C PHE A 143 -4.95 5.22 2.59
N ALA A 144 -4.43 3.99 2.55
CA ALA A 144 -3.16 3.68 1.89
C ALA A 144 -3.33 3.47 0.38
N GLU A 145 -4.57 3.33 -0.12
CA GLU A 145 -4.87 3.03 -1.52
C GLU A 145 -4.09 3.90 -2.53
N PRO A 146 -3.99 5.24 -2.38
CA PRO A 146 -3.24 6.07 -3.33
C PRO A 146 -1.76 5.68 -3.44
N TRP A 147 -1.15 5.25 -2.34
CA TRP A 147 0.25 4.86 -2.30
C TRP A 147 0.45 3.42 -2.74
N ILE A 148 -0.51 2.53 -2.49
CA ILE A 148 -0.47 1.16 -3.05
C ILE A 148 -0.52 1.21 -4.57
N ARG A 149 -1.39 2.06 -5.14
CA ARG A 149 -1.43 2.28 -6.60
C ARG A 149 -0.11 2.83 -7.12
N LEU A 150 0.51 3.76 -6.39
CA LEU A 150 1.82 4.29 -6.76
C LEU A 150 2.90 3.19 -6.70
N LEU A 151 2.94 2.42 -5.61
CA LEU A 151 3.85 1.29 -5.43
C LEU A 151 3.75 0.32 -6.59
N LEU A 152 2.54 -0.10 -6.96
CA LEU A 152 2.34 -1.04 -8.07
C LEU A 152 2.88 -0.48 -9.40
N ARG A 153 2.69 0.82 -9.68
CA ARG A 153 3.29 1.47 -10.86
C ARG A 153 4.82 1.49 -10.81
N HIS A 154 5.40 1.72 -9.63
CA HIS A 154 6.84 1.62 -9.42
C HIS A 154 7.34 0.18 -9.67
N LEU A 155 6.61 -0.82 -9.22
CA LEU A 155 6.94 -2.23 -9.45
C LEU A 155 6.86 -2.60 -10.93
N VAL A 156 5.85 -2.12 -11.66
CA VAL A 156 5.78 -2.28 -13.13
C VAL A 156 7.01 -1.67 -13.81
N ALA A 157 7.35 -0.42 -13.47
CA ALA A 157 8.51 0.27 -14.06
C ALA A 157 9.83 -0.46 -13.71
N PHE A 158 9.94 -0.95 -12.48
CA PHE A 158 11.05 -1.78 -12.01
C PHE A 158 11.16 -3.06 -12.84
N CYS A 159 10.07 -3.82 -13.00
CA CYS A 159 10.02 -5.05 -13.78
C CYS A 159 10.51 -4.83 -15.22
N ARG A 160 9.97 -3.81 -15.91
CA ARG A 160 10.40 -3.45 -17.28
C ARG A 160 11.88 -3.11 -17.36
N ARG A 161 12.39 -2.32 -16.40
CA ARG A 161 13.80 -1.93 -16.35
C ARG A 161 14.70 -3.15 -16.17
N VAL A 162 14.34 -4.04 -15.24
CA VAL A 162 15.12 -5.25 -14.97
C VAL A 162 15.10 -6.19 -16.17
N GLU A 163 13.94 -6.40 -16.79
CA GLU A 163 13.83 -7.20 -18.01
C GLU A 163 14.71 -6.65 -19.14
N ALA A 164 14.64 -5.35 -19.41
CA ALA A 164 15.45 -4.70 -20.44
C ALA A 164 16.96 -4.80 -20.13
N LYS A 165 17.34 -4.65 -18.86
CA LYS A 165 18.72 -4.83 -18.38
C LYS A 165 19.19 -6.26 -18.60
N PHE A 166 18.37 -7.25 -18.24
CA PHE A 166 18.75 -8.66 -18.26
C PHE A 166 18.81 -9.24 -19.68
N LYS A 167 18.01 -8.70 -20.60
CA LYS A 167 18.09 -9.00 -22.03
C LYS A 167 19.34 -8.43 -22.71
N HIS A 168 20.11 -7.56 -22.06
CA HIS A 168 21.26 -6.92 -22.69
C HIS A 168 22.44 -7.90 -22.90
N PRO A 169 22.89 -8.17 -24.14
CA PRO A 169 23.87 -9.22 -24.43
C PRO A 169 25.22 -9.06 -23.72
N SER A 170 25.63 -7.82 -23.44
CA SER A 170 26.90 -7.54 -22.75
C SER A 170 26.83 -7.63 -21.22
N LEU A 171 25.64 -7.79 -20.64
CA LEU A 171 25.46 -7.82 -19.18
C LEU A 171 26.32 -8.90 -18.49
N PRO A 172 26.38 -10.16 -18.96
CA PRO A 172 27.22 -11.19 -18.32
C PRO A 172 28.71 -10.81 -18.28
N ALA A 173 29.22 -10.21 -19.36
CA ALA A 173 30.60 -9.75 -19.42
C ALA A 173 30.87 -8.57 -18.46
N ARG A 174 29.89 -7.68 -18.28
CA ARG A 174 29.97 -6.53 -17.36
C ARG A 174 29.86 -6.96 -15.90
N LEU A 175 28.99 -7.93 -15.59
CA LEU A 175 28.83 -8.49 -14.24
C LEU A 175 30.13 -9.12 -13.75
N ARG A 176 30.86 -9.84 -14.60
CA ARG A 176 32.18 -10.40 -14.24
C ARG A 176 33.20 -9.32 -13.85
N LYS A 177 33.15 -8.16 -14.50
CA LYS A 177 34.12 -7.07 -14.33
C LYS A 177 33.79 -6.08 -13.22
N SER A 178 32.51 -5.87 -12.88
CA SER A 178 32.07 -4.86 -11.92
C SER A 178 31.44 -5.45 -10.67
N ARG A 179 32.07 -5.22 -9.51
CA ARG A 179 31.48 -5.59 -8.20
C ARG A 179 30.21 -4.79 -7.90
N ALA A 180 30.19 -3.51 -8.22
CA ALA A 180 29.03 -2.64 -7.97
C ALA A 180 27.79 -3.14 -8.72
N LEU A 181 27.95 -3.48 -10.02
CA LEU A 181 26.87 -3.99 -10.85
C LEU A 181 26.33 -5.34 -10.35
N ARG A 182 27.20 -6.20 -9.80
CA ARG A 182 26.78 -7.47 -9.16
C ARG A 182 25.95 -7.22 -7.90
N CYS A 183 26.35 -6.27 -7.06
CA CYS A 183 25.59 -5.91 -5.87
C CYS A 183 24.20 -5.38 -6.24
N GLU A 184 24.14 -4.44 -7.19
CA GLU A 184 22.89 -3.86 -7.70
C GLU A 184 21.97 -4.94 -8.28
N THR A 185 22.50 -5.80 -9.16
CA THR A 185 21.74 -6.92 -9.75
C THR A 185 21.23 -7.88 -8.68
N ARG A 186 22.04 -8.17 -7.65
CA ARG A 186 21.60 -9.02 -6.52
C ARG A 186 20.42 -8.40 -5.78
N ASP A 187 20.43 -7.09 -5.57
CA ASP A 187 19.34 -6.41 -4.86
C ASP A 187 18.06 -6.37 -5.73
N GLU A 188 18.18 -6.19 -7.05
CA GLU A 188 17.06 -6.37 -8.00
C GLU A 188 16.48 -7.79 -7.95
N PHE A 189 17.33 -8.83 -7.92
CA PHE A 189 16.91 -10.23 -7.76
C PHE A 189 16.14 -10.47 -6.47
N ARG A 190 16.54 -9.83 -5.36
CA ARG A 190 15.84 -9.93 -4.08
C ARG A 190 14.43 -9.35 -4.15
N VAL A 191 14.27 -8.22 -4.83
CA VAL A 191 12.95 -7.60 -5.04
C VAL A 191 12.07 -8.52 -5.89
N LEU A 192 12.56 -9.04 -7.02
CA LEU A 192 11.79 -9.96 -7.87
C LEU A 192 11.40 -11.25 -7.13
N HIS A 193 12.32 -11.83 -6.37
CA HIS A 193 12.03 -13.01 -5.56
C HIS A 193 10.96 -12.74 -4.50
N TRP A 194 11.02 -11.58 -3.84
CA TRP A 194 9.98 -11.18 -2.90
C TRP A 194 8.63 -10.99 -3.61
N LEU A 195 8.59 -10.30 -4.76
CA LEU A 195 7.37 -10.08 -5.54
C LEU A 195 6.67 -11.40 -5.92
N TRP A 196 7.42 -12.43 -6.32
CA TRP A 196 6.87 -13.76 -6.64
C TRP A 196 6.45 -14.57 -5.41
N GLY A 197 7.04 -14.29 -4.26
CA GLY A 197 6.72 -14.93 -2.99
C GLY A 197 5.48 -14.35 -2.31
N VAL A 198 5.05 -13.16 -2.70
CA VAL A 198 3.86 -12.50 -2.16
C VAL A 198 2.65 -12.83 -3.02
N GLU A 199 1.68 -13.50 -2.39
CA GLU A 199 0.44 -13.94 -3.02
C GLU A 199 -0.30 -12.79 -3.72
N GLY A 200 -0.63 -12.98 -4.99
CA GLY A 200 -1.40 -12.05 -5.83
C GLY A 200 -0.72 -10.72 -6.18
N LEU A 201 0.46 -10.40 -5.64
CA LEU A 201 1.13 -9.12 -5.92
C LEU A 201 1.69 -9.06 -7.34
N PHE A 202 2.31 -10.15 -7.80
CA PHE A 202 2.84 -10.20 -9.16
C PHE A 202 1.71 -10.11 -10.19
N GLU A 203 0.65 -10.89 -10.02
CA GLU A 203 -0.54 -10.84 -10.90
C GLU A 203 -1.15 -9.44 -10.97
N ARG A 204 -1.24 -8.72 -9.83
CA ARG A 204 -1.71 -7.33 -9.82
C ARG A 204 -0.78 -6.40 -10.58
N THR A 205 0.52 -6.69 -10.58
CA THR A 205 1.53 -5.95 -11.34
C THR A 205 1.36 -6.21 -12.85
N GLU A 206 1.18 -7.46 -13.25
CA GLU A 206 0.91 -7.86 -14.65
C GLU A 206 -0.41 -7.30 -15.18
N ARG A 207 -1.47 -7.30 -14.37
CA ARG A 207 -2.77 -6.73 -14.77
C ARG A 207 -2.70 -5.22 -15.06
N LEU A 208 -1.79 -4.50 -14.41
CA LEU A 208 -1.57 -3.08 -14.69
C LEU A 208 -0.84 -2.83 -16.01
N ASP A 209 -0.13 -3.83 -16.51
CA ASP A 209 0.64 -3.73 -17.73
C ASP A 209 0.91 -5.10 -18.34
N ALA A 210 0.23 -5.40 -19.44
CA ALA A 210 0.42 -6.64 -20.20
C ALA A 210 1.83 -6.80 -20.79
N GLY A 211 2.66 -5.74 -20.74
CA GLY A 211 4.08 -5.81 -21.08
C GLY A 211 4.96 -6.44 -19.99
N VAL A 212 4.48 -6.52 -18.74
CA VAL A 212 5.14 -7.26 -17.65
C VAL A 212 4.61 -8.68 -17.66
N ASP A 213 5.50 -9.64 -17.89
CA ASP A 213 5.18 -11.05 -18.03
C ASP A 213 6.14 -11.84 -17.15
N ARG A 214 5.57 -12.63 -16.24
CA ARG A 214 6.30 -13.46 -15.29
C ARG A 214 7.27 -14.42 -15.97
N GLU A 215 6.85 -15.07 -17.03
CA GLU A 215 7.63 -16.06 -17.75
C GLU A 215 8.81 -15.38 -18.45
N ARG A 216 8.58 -14.25 -19.12
CA ARG A 216 9.66 -13.49 -19.77
C ARG A 216 10.71 -12.98 -18.79
N LEU A 217 10.27 -12.50 -17.62
CA LEU A 217 11.18 -12.09 -16.55
C LEU A 217 11.95 -13.28 -15.98
N TRP A 218 11.28 -14.41 -15.79
CA TRP A 218 11.89 -15.65 -15.34
C TRP A 218 12.94 -16.15 -16.34
N GLU A 219 12.63 -16.21 -17.63
CA GLU A 219 13.56 -16.57 -18.70
C GLU A 219 14.78 -15.64 -18.74
N ALA A 220 14.58 -14.33 -18.63
CA ALA A 220 15.67 -13.35 -18.58
C ALA A 220 16.58 -13.59 -17.36
N MET A 221 16.00 -13.98 -16.22
CA MET A 221 16.73 -14.32 -15.01
C MET A 221 17.45 -15.66 -15.08
N GLU A 222 16.81 -16.69 -15.64
CA GLU A 222 17.42 -18.01 -15.85
C GLU A 222 18.57 -17.94 -16.85
N GLY A 223 18.44 -17.17 -17.93
CA GLY A 223 19.54 -16.92 -18.86
C GLY A 223 20.80 -16.37 -18.16
N LEU A 224 20.61 -15.53 -17.14
CA LEU A 224 21.70 -15.03 -16.29
C LEU A 224 22.17 -16.05 -15.26
N ARG A 225 21.26 -16.84 -14.67
CA ARG A 225 21.54 -17.88 -13.68
C ARG A 225 22.33 -19.04 -14.28
N VAL A 226 22.03 -19.43 -15.52
CA VAL A 226 22.75 -20.43 -16.33
C VAL A 226 24.09 -19.86 -16.81
N GLY A 227 24.16 -18.56 -17.10
CA GLY A 227 25.42 -17.85 -17.40
C GLY A 227 26.36 -17.66 -16.18
N GLU A 228 25.83 -17.76 -14.95
CA GLU A 228 26.53 -17.56 -13.69
C GLU A 228 26.23 -18.64 -12.63
N MET A 229 26.96 -19.76 -12.69
CA MET A 229 27.32 -20.55 -11.50
C MET A 229 28.12 -19.76 -10.43
N MET A 230 28.20 -18.42 -10.54
CA MET A 230 29.01 -17.49 -9.72
C MET A 230 28.24 -16.77 -8.60
N LEU A 231 26.89 -16.83 -8.55
CA LEU A 231 26.09 -16.20 -7.48
C LEU A 231 25.70 -17.16 -6.34
N ARG A 232 25.97 -18.47 -6.48
CA ARG A 232 25.74 -19.48 -5.43
C ARG A 232 26.39 -19.20 -4.07
N PRO A 233 27.57 -18.55 -3.94
CA PRO A 233 28.16 -18.29 -2.62
C PRO A 233 27.44 -17.20 -1.80
N PHE A 234 26.43 -16.51 -2.35
CA PHE A 234 25.96 -15.23 -1.80
C PHE A 234 24.47 -15.21 -1.41
N LEU A 235 23.75 -16.33 -1.55
CA LEU A 235 22.46 -16.52 -0.90
C LEU A 235 22.71 -17.09 0.51
N PRO A 236 22.06 -16.58 1.58
CA PRO A 236 22.12 -17.23 2.88
C PRO A 236 21.71 -18.70 2.73
N PRO A 237 22.38 -19.65 3.41
CA PRO A 237 22.15 -21.09 3.21
C PRO A 237 20.68 -21.51 3.39
N GLY A 238 19.86 -20.75 4.12
CA GLY A 238 18.42 -20.98 4.24
C GLY A 238 17.57 -20.53 3.04
N VAL A 239 17.96 -19.50 2.29
CA VAL A 239 17.16 -18.95 1.18
C VAL A 239 17.33 -19.79 -0.09
N SER A 240 18.53 -20.35 -0.32
CA SER A 240 18.77 -21.21 -1.47
C SER A 240 18.04 -22.56 -1.38
N ALA A 241 17.85 -23.09 -0.17
CA ALA A 241 17.13 -24.34 0.07
C ALA A 241 15.62 -24.14 -0.06
N VAL A 242 15.08 -23.03 0.47
CA VAL A 242 13.65 -22.69 0.36
C VAL A 242 13.29 -22.32 -1.08
N ALA A 243 14.11 -21.55 -1.79
CA ALA A 243 13.88 -21.24 -3.19
C ALA A 243 13.95 -22.49 -4.09
N GLY A 244 14.84 -23.44 -3.78
CA GLY A 244 14.89 -24.73 -4.47
C GLY A 244 13.63 -25.57 -4.23
N ALA A 245 13.22 -25.70 -2.97
CA ALA A 245 12.06 -26.50 -2.58
C ALA A 245 10.72 -25.89 -3.02
N VAL A 246 10.59 -24.54 -3.01
CA VAL A 246 9.41 -23.84 -3.51
C VAL A 246 9.31 -23.93 -5.04
N VAL A 247 10.45 -23.92 -5.75
CA VAL A 247 10.49 -24.09 -7.21
C VAL A 247 10.19 -25.53 -7.62
N GLU A 248 10.79 -26.54 -6.97
CA GLU A 248 10.44 -27.95 -7.20
C GLU A 248 8.98 -28.23 -6.83
N GLY A 249 8.48 -27.65 -5.74
CA GLY A 249 7.09 -27.78 -5.32
C GLY A 249 6.11 -27.16 -6.32
N ARG A 250 6.36 -25.92 -6.77
CA ARG A 250 5.48 -25.24 -7.74
C ARG A 250 5.57 -25.82 -9.15
N MET A 251 6.74 -26.27 -9.60
CA MET A 251 6.84 -26.96 -10.89
C MET A 251 6.11 -28.31 -10.88
N ARG A 252 6.04 -28.99 -9.73
CA ARG A 252 5.21 -30.19 -9.55
C ARG A 252 3.73 -29.87 -9.64
N VAL A 253 3.28 -28.82 -8.95
CA VAL A 253 1.87 -28.39 -8.97
C VAL A 253 1.44 -27.97 -10.37
N ILE A 254 2.25 -27.19 -11.09
CA ILE A 254 1.95 -26.79 -12.48
C ILE A 254 1.96 -28.01 -13.42
N ALA A 255 2.85 -28.99 -13.20
CA ALA A 255 2.86 -30.23 -13.99
C ALA A 255 1.66 -31.14 -13.69
N GLU A 256 1.20 -31.20 -12.44
CA GLU A 256 0.02 -31.95 -12.02
C GLU A 256 -1.28 -31.27 -12.50
N GLU A 257 -1.39 -29.95 -12.40
CA GLU A 257 -2.53 -29.17 -12.93
C GLU A 257 -2.63 -29.28 -14.46
N THR A 258 -1.50 -29.27 -15.18
CA THR A 258 -1.51 -29.46 -16.64
C THR A 258 -1.77 -30.90 -17.09
N GLU A 259 -1.51 -31.91 -16.26
CA GLU A 259 -1.95 -33.29 -16.50
C GLU A 259 -3.45 -33.48 -16.21
N GLU A 260 -3.98 -32.87 -15.15
CA GLU A 260 -5.42 -32.90 -14.85
C GLU A 260 -6.24 -32.15 -15.91
N GLU A 261 -5.82 -30.96 -16.33
CA GLU A 261 -6.49 -30.20 -17.40
C GLU A 261 -6.48 -30.95 -18.74
N ARG A 262 -5.36 -31.63 -19.08
CA ARG A 262 -5.29 -32.50 -20.27
C ARG A 262 -6.16 -33.75 -20.15
N SER A 263 -6.34 -34.27 -18.94
CA SER A 263 -7.20 -35.45 -18.71
C SER A 263 -8.68 -35.10 -18.87
N VAL A 264 -9.08 -33.91 -18.41
CA VAL A 264 -10.45 -33.39 -18.57
C VAL A 264 -10.75 -33.03 -20.03
N GLU A 265 -9.82 -32.39 -20.76
CA GLU A 265 -10.00 -32.14 -22.20
C GLU A 265 -10.06 -33.44 -23.02
N LEU A 266 -9.31 -34.48 -22.63
CA LEU A 266 -9.37 -35.78 -23.31
C LEU A 266 -10.68 -36.51 -23.04
N GLU A 267 -11.22 -36.43 -21.81
CA GLU A 267 -12.53 -36.99 -21.47
C GLU A 267 -13.68 -36.23 -22.16
N GLU A 268 -13.63 -34.90 -22.28
CA GLU A 268 -14.62 -34.12 -23.04
C GLU A 268 -14.53 -34.39 -24.55
N LEU A 269 -13.33 -34.54 -25.10
CA LEU A 269 -13.14 -34.94 -26.51
C LEU A 269 -13.63 -36.36 -26.79
N LEU A 270 -13.49 -37.29 -25.83
CA LEU A 270 -14.01 -38.65 -25.95
C LEU A 270 -15.52 -38.72 -25.72
N ALA A 271 -16.08 -37.89 -24.84
CA ALA A 271 -17.52 -37.79 -24.62
C ALA A 271 -18.26 -37.11 -25.79
N GLY A 272 -17.59 -36.24 -26.55
CA GLY A 272 -18.13 -35.59 -27.75
C GLY A 272 -18.24 -36.48 -29.00
N VAL A 273 -17.63 -37.68 -28.99
CA VAL A 273 -17.63 -38.60 -30.15
C VAL A 273 -18.83 -39.54 -30.18
N ASP A 274 -19.55 -39.73 -29.06
CA ASP A 274 -20.71 -40.64 -28.98
C ASP A 274 -22.09 -39.95 -29.14
N GLY A 275 -22.12 -38.65 -29.47
CA GLY A 275 -23.35 -37.84 -29.44
C GLY A 275 -23.71 -37.08 -30.73
N ALA A 276 -23.17 -37.46 -31.88
CA ALA A 276 -23.43 -36.78 -33.15
C ALA A 276 -24.25 -37.66 -34.12
N ASP A 277 -25.46 -38.03 -33.70
CA ASP A 277 -26.56 -38.32 -34.62
C ASP A 277 -27.88 -37.95 -33.92
N GLU A 278 -28.78 -37.32 -34.67
CA GLU A 278 -30.12 -36.83 -34.28
C GLU A 278 -30.20 -35.45 -33.60
N GLN A 279 -30.33 -34.39 -34.41
CA GLN A 279 -31.64 -33.73 -34.65
C GLN A 279 -31.48 -32.41 -35.41
N ALA A 280 -32.14 -32.35 -36.56
CA ALA A 280 -32.53 -31.13 -37.23
C ALA A 280 -33.91 -30.66 -36.71
N VAL A 281 -34.19 -29.36 -36.86
CA VAL A 281 -35.44 -28.75 -37.40
C VAL A 281 -35.89 -27.46 -36.67
N ALA A 282 -35.74 -26.35 -37.42
CA ALA A 282 -36.66 -25.23 -37.71
C ALA A 282 -37.24 -24.26 -36.65
N GLY A 283 -37.27 -22.98 -37.08
CA GLY A 283 -38.19 -21.89 -36.65
C GLY A 283 -37.50 -20.52 -36.60
N ALA A 284 -37.36 -19.77 -37.70
CA ALA A 284 -38.29 -18.72 -38.20
C ALA A 284 -38.44 -17.53 -37.21
N GLU A 285 -37.73 -16.42 -37.46
CA GLU A 285 -38.24 -15.15 -38.07
C GLU A 285 -39.26 -14.38 -37.21
N GLN A 286 -38.88 -13.18 -36.72
CA GLN A 286 -39.73 -11.99 -36.87
C GLN A 286 -38.99 -10.67 -36.64
N ASP A 287 -39.25 -9.77 -37.58
CA ASP A 287 -38.82 -8.37 -37.74
C ASP A 287 -39.47 -7.37 -36.77
N GLY A 288 -38.92 -6.15 -36.80
CA GLY A 288 -39.62 -4.89 -36.50
C GLY A 288 -39.30 -4.29 -35.13
N GLU A 289 -39.21 -2.99 -34.92
CA GLU A 289 -39.22 -1.78 -35.77
C GLU A 289 -39.02 -0.63 -34.74
N ASP A 290 -38.12 0.29 -35.05
CA ASP A 290 -38.15 1.75 -34.85
C ASP A 290 -38.67 2.47 -33.57
N ALA A 291 -37.98 3.60 -33.36
CA ALA A 291 -38.49 4.92 -32.94
C ALA A 291 -38.19 5.41 -31.50
N ASP A 292 -37.22 6.34 -31.48
CA ASP A 292 -37.36 7.75 -31.10
C ASP A 292 -37.53 8.20 -29.63
N ASP A 293 -36.56 9.06 -29.29
CA ASP A 293 -36.67 10.41 -28.73
C ASP A 293 -37.07 10.71 -27.28
N GLU A 294 -36.15 11.50 -26.71
CA GLU A 294 -36.36 12.73 -25.94
C GLU A 294 -36.53 12.73 -24.41
N ALA A 295 -35.85 13.75 -23.89
CA ALA A 295 -36.22 14.61 -22.77
C ALA A 295 -35.91 14.16 -21.32
N SER A 296 -34.76 14.67 -20.86
CA SER A 296 -34.63 15.60 -19.73
C SER A 296 -35.59 15.45 -18.54
N ARG A 297 -35.00 15.31 -17.34
CA ARG A 297 -35.52 15.94 -16.13
C ARG A 297 -34.49 15.99 -15.01
N ASP A 298 -34.29 17.22 -14.53
CA ASP A 298 -33.73 17.57 -13.24
C ASP A 298 -34.37 16.78 -12.09
N ARG A 299 -33.57 16.43 -11.07
CA ARG A 299 -34.05 16.37 -9.70
C ARG A 299 -32.93 16.54 -8.68
N GLU A 300 -33.13 17.57 -7.88
CA GLU A 300 -32.46 17.89 -6.62
C GLU A 300 -32.52 16.71 -5.61
N GLY A 301 -31.52 16.67 -4.74
CA GLY A 301 -31.69 16.46 -3.31
C GLY A 301 -32.09 15.06 -2.83
N SER A 302 -31.10 14.28 -2.39
CA SER A 302 -31.33 13.26 -1.37
C SER A 302 -30.06 12.96 -0.59
N GLY A 303 -30.04 13.37 0.68
CA GLY A 303 -29.02 12.98 1.63
C GLY A 303 -29.04 11.48 1.87
N ARG A 304 -27.90 10.82 1.66
CA ARG A 304 -27.71 9.41 2.04
C ARG A 304 -26.94 9.33 3.35
N ARG A 305 -27.64 8.88 4.40
CA ARG A 305 -27.03 8.19 5.53
C ARG A 305 -26.54 6.85 5.00
N TYR A 306 -25.25 6.56 5.16
CA TYR A 306 -24.73 5.21 4.95
C TYR A 306 -24.83 4.44 6.27
N PHE A 307 -25.76 3.48 6.30
CA PHE A 307 -25.70 2.35 7.21
C PHE A 307 -24.55 1.45 6.76
N VAL A 308 -23.71 1.05 7.70
CA VAL A 308 -22.64 0.07 7.52
C VAL A 308 -23.24 -1.31 7.74
N GLU A 309 -23.49 -2.05 6.66
CA GLU A 309 -23.67 -3.50 6.71
C GLU A 309 -22.79 -4.16 5.64
N ASN A 310 -21.85 -4.97 6.13
CA ASN A 310 -21.13 -6.06 5.47
C ASN A 310 -20.52 -5.79 4.07
N GLY A 311 -19.33 -5.17 4.06
CA GLY A 311 -18.49 -5.06 2.87
C GLY A 311 -17.18 -5.84 3.00
N PHE A 312 -17.14 -7.06 2.46
CA PHE A 312 -15.88 -7.77 2.18
C PHE A 312 -15.74 -8.17 0.70
N GLU A 313 -16.83 -8.24 -0.07
CA GLU A 313 -16.77 -8.51 -1.53
C GLU A 313 -16.64 -7.23 -2.40
N SER A 314 -16.66 -6.05 -1.78
CA SER A 314 -16.73 -4.76 -2.50
C SER A 314 -15.37 -4.26 -3.02
N LEU A 315 -14.24 -4.71 -2.47
CA LEU A 315 -12.94 -4.06 -2.71
C LEU A 315 -12.28 -4.53 -4.01
N ASP A 316 -12.34 -5.82 -4.33
CA ASP A 316 -11.81 -6.33 -5.61
C ASP A 316 -12.62 -5.82 -6.81
N ARG A 317 -13.95 -5.68 -6.65
CA ARG A 317 -14.83 -5.13 -7.68
C ARG A 317 -14.60 -3.63 -7.88
N MET A 318 -14.39 -2.86 -6.81
CA MET A 318 -14.07 -1.44 -6.88
C MET A 318 -12.67 -1.17 -7.46
N VAL A 319 -11.67 -2.00 -7.15
CA VAL A 319 -10.34 -1.89 -7.76
C VAL A 319 -10.42 -2.19 -9.26
N LEU A 320 -11.20 -3.19 -9.68
CA LEU A 320 -11.40 -3.49 -11.10
C LEU A 320 -12.21 -2.43 -11.86
N GLU A 321 -13.23 -1.83 -11.24
CA GLU A 321 -14.02 -0.76 -11.86
C GLU A 321 -13.26 0.57 -11.94
N ALA A 322 -12.43 0.90 -10.94
CA ALA A 322 -11.60 2.11 -10.94
C ALA A 322 -10.36 2.01 -11.85
N LEU A 323 -9.99 0.80 -12.31
CA LEU A 323 -8.91 0.57 -13.29
C LEU A 323 -9.39 0.64 -14.74
N ARG A 324 -10.70 0.78 -14.97
CA ARG A 324 -11.31 0.97 -16.31
C ARG A 324 -11.52 2.46 -16.67
N MET A 325 -11.20 3.39 -15.76
CA MET A 325 -11.24 4.85 -15.98
C MET A 325 -9.83 5.43 -16.01
#